data_AF-A0A1I0SA87-F1
#
_entry.id   AF-A0A1I0SA87-F1
#
_cell.length_a   1.000
_cell.length_b   1.000
_cell.length_c   1.000
_cell.angle_alpha   90.00
_cell.angle_beta   90.00
_cell.angle_gamma   90.00
#
_symmetry.space_group_name_H-M   'P 1'
#
loop_
_entity.id
_entity.type
_entity.pdbx_description
1 polymer ?
#
loop_
_entity_poly.entity_id
_entity_poly.type
_entity_poly.pdbx_seq_one_letter_code
_entity_poly.pdbx_strand_id
1 'polypeptide(L)'
;MRIRFFLWLPACAIVLLLHACSSSRVINSAAVNISGNYCEPAVRYSSNADSAPLKNTDSLLAANADLPAHVVLMANATGTLLLVKQMKAVTGDTTALGFMKKAEIRSRIQHRLLLATMEIAGIAAELDCEGEKADQLARYLDNFNSKRNTRLTVASIITGALTTIATVAIKKDGPQNVVAIGGGLLSAGLGALTINAAGRKIQFLHPRNTLQDIWEMPEISQIYPPFTWYVLTEKHFSNSGKIPLAASIRERWQKFDFEGKISSSDSTLFFGTGGVYKADDLHTRAAMLNELQSTIRSVNQDLERLLHYLVSIE
;
A
#
# COMPACT_ATOMS: atom_id res chain seq x y z
N MET A 1 -36.82 48.78 31.90
CA MET A 1 -35.37 48.56 31.66
C MET A 1 -35.03 47.10 31.96
N ARG A 2 -35.13 46.15 31.01
CA ARG A 2 -34.62 44.76 31.16
C ARG A 2 -34.86 43.88 29.90
N ILE A 3 -34.53 44.35 28.69
CA ILE A 3 -34.54 43.47 27.49
C ILE A 3 -33.40 43.90 26.56
N ARG A 4 -32.15 43.74 27.00
CA ARG A 4 -30.96 43.85 26.12
C ARG A 4 -29.95 42.72 26.31
N PHE A 5 -30.17 41.83 27.29
CA PHE A 5 -29.20 40.79 27.64
C PHE A 5 -29.39 39.46 26.89
N PHE A 6 -30.50 39.26 26.17
CA PHE A 6 -30.83 37.96 25.57
C PHE A 6 -30.31 37.72 24.14
N LEU A 7 -29.79 38.76 23.46
CA LEU A 7 -29.33 38.67 22.07
C LEU A 7 -27.81 38.45 21.92
N TRP A 8 -27.02 38.65 22.98
CA TRP A 8 -25.55 38.53 22.92
C TRP A 8 -25.01 37.14 23.28
N LEU A 9 -25.78 36.34 24.03
CA LEU A 9 -25.44 34.95 24.38
C LEU A 9 -25.40 33.99 23.17
N PRO A 10 -26.35 34.00 22.21
CA PRO A 10 -26.29 33.08 21.07
C PRO A 10 -25.18 33.45 20.07
N ALA A 11 -24.87 34.73 19.91
CA ALA A 11 -23.81 35.18 18.99
C ALA A 11 -22.41 34.76 19.45
N CYS A 12 -22.11 34.86 20.76
CA CYS A 12 -20.84 34.36 21.32
C CYS A 12 -20.70 32.84 21.20
N ALA A 13 -21.78 32.07 21.38
CA ALA A 13 -21.76 30.61 21.26
C ALA A 13 -21.48 30.15 19.81
N ILE A 14 -22.05 30.84 18.81
CA ILE A 14 -21.81 30.56 17.39
C ILE A 14 -20.36 30.87 17.00
N VAL A 15 -19.79 31.99 17.47
CA VAL A 15 -18.39 32.37 17.21
C VAL A 15 -17.40 31.40 17.87
N LEU A 16 -17.69 30.92 19.08
CA LEU A 16 -16.87 29.93 19.80
C LEU A 16 -16.89 28.54 19.12
N LEU A 17 -18.04 28.11 18.56
CA LEU A 17 -18.15 26.86 17.81
C LEU A 17 -17.36 26.90 16.49
N LEU A 18 -17.28 28.07 15.84
CA LEU A 18 -16.53 28.27 14.60
C LEU A 18 -15.00 28.29 14.83
N HIS A 19 -14.52 28.85 15.95
CA HIS A 19 -13.08 28.87 16.27
C HIS A 19 -12.51 27.50 16.69
N ALA A 20 -13.33 26.60 17.23
CA ALA A 20 -12.87 25.26 17.61
C ALA A 20 -12.68 24.30 16.41
N CYS A 21 -13.17 24.65 15.22
CA CYS A 21 -13.24 23.74 14.06
C CYS A 21 -12.33 24.12 12.88
N SER A 22 -11.54 25.19 12.95
CA SER A 22 -10.79 25.72 11.80
C SER A 22 -9.33 25.25 11.68
N SER A 23 -8.77 24.54 12.67
CA SER A 23 -7.34 24.20 12.59
C SER A 23 -7.11 22.97 11.70
N SER A 24 -6.72 23.21 10.44
CA SER A 24 -6.08 22.23 9.55
C SER A 24 -4.67 21.90 10.07
N ARG A 25 -4.58 21.35 11.28
CA ARG A 25 -3.29 20.99 11.89
C ARG A 25 -2.77 19.72 11.21
N VAL A 26 -1.53 19.81 10.72
CA VAL A 26 -0.73 18.64 10.36
C VAL A 26 -0.21 18.04 11.65
N ILE A 27 -0.59 16.80 11.92
CA ILE A 27 -0.08 16.01 13.04
C ILE A 27 1.30 15.48 12.64
N ASN A 28 2.27 15.49 13.54
CA ASN A 28 3.53 14.78 13.32
C ASN A 28 3.35 13.30 13.70
N SER A 29 3.72 12.37 12.83
CA SER A 29 3.67 10.92 13.12
C SER A 29 4.47 10.51 14.36
N ALA A 30 5.55 11.23 14.68
CA ALA A 30 6.30 11.02 15.93
C ALA A 30 5.49 11.31 17.19
N ALA A 31 4.54 12.23 17.12
CA ALA A 31 3.63 12.52 18.25
C ALA A 31 2.62 11.41 18.50
N VAL A 32 2.46 10.46 17.57
CA VAL A 32 1.58 9.29 17.68
C VAL A 32 2.38 8.02 18.03
N ASN A 33 3.69 8.13 18.26
CA ASN A 33 4.60 7.01 18.54
C ASN A 33 4.65 5.96 17.40
N ILE A 34 4.23 6.33 16.19
CA ILE A 34 4.35 5.56 14.95
C ILE A 34 5.51 6.14 14.12
N SER A 35 6.57 6.58 14.80
CA SER A 35 7.81 7.02 14.17
C SER A 35 8.86 5.94 14.32
N GLY A 36 9.13 5.22 13.23
CA GLY A 36 10.23 4.27 13.21
C GLY A 36 10.24 3.40 11.97
N ASN A 37 11.43 2.88 11.69
CA ASN A 37 11.72 1.89 10.65
C ASN A 37 11.42 0.46 11.13
N TYR A 38 10.41 0.28 11.99
CA TYR A 38 10.17 -1.00 12.66
C TYR A 38 9.63 -2.10 11.72
N CYS A 39 9.16 -1.72 10.53
CA CYS A 39 8.79 -2.66 9.48
C CYS A 39 9.99 -3.02 8.58
N GLU A 40 11.08 -2.24 8.61
CA GLU A 40 12.24 -2.51 7.76
C GLU A 40 12.99 -3.76 8.27
N PRO A 41 13.50 -4.61 7.37
CA PRO A 41 14.27 -5.77 7.77
C PRO A 41 15.58 -5.33 8.45
N ALA A 42 15.96 -6.04 9.52
CA ALA A 42 17.19 -5.75 10.27
C ALA A 42 18.47 -5.89 9.42
N VAL A 43 18.42 -6.71 8.38
CA VAL A 43 19.51 -6.90 7.41
C VAL A 43 18.94 -6.63 6.02
N ARG A 44 19.62 -5.77 5.25
CA ARG A 44 19.23 -5.51 3.85
C ARG A 44 19.54 -6.72 2.98
N TYR A 45 18.66 -7.00 2.02
CA TYR A 45 18.93 -8.02 1.02
C TYR A 45 20.19 -7.65 0.24
N SER A 46 21.22 -8.50 0.30
CA SER A 46 22.43 -8.32 -0.49
C SER A 46 22.39 -9.23 -1.70
N SER A 47 22.60 -8.66 -2.89
CA SER A 47 22.80 -9.44 -4.11
C SER A 47 24.10 -10.22 -4.01
N ASN A 48 24.03 -11.52 -3.77
CA ASN A 48 25.17 -12.40 -3.99
C ASN A 48 25.27 -12.69 -5.49
N ALA A 49 26.40 -12.35 -6.12
CA ALA A 49 26.62 -12.51 -7.56
C ALA A 49 26.43 -13.96 -8.01
N ASP A 50 26.76 -14.93 -7.16
CA ASP A 50 26.65 -16.36 -7.44
C ASP A 50 25.21 -16.88 -7.52
N SER A 51 24.23 -16.10 -7.07
CA SER A 51 22.80 -16.45 -7.10
C SER A 51 21.93 -15.41 -7.79
N ALA A 52 22.53 -14.43 -8.46
CA ALA A 52 21.79 -13.48 -9.26
C ALA A 52 21.19 -14.18 -10.50
N PRO A 53 19.87 -14.06 -10.74
CA PRO A 53 19.24 -14.66 -11.92
C PRO A 53 19.80 -14.09 -13.23
N LEU A 54 20.01 -14.95 -14.21
CA LEU A 54 20.38 -14.52 -15.56
C LEU A 54 19.17 -13.85 -16.24
N LYS A 55 19.37 -12.65 -16.80
CA LYS A 55 18.29 -11.85 -17.40
C LYS A 55 17.99 -12.15 -18.86
N ASN A 56 18.91 -12.80 -19.59
CA ASN A 56 18.71 -13.14 -21.00
C ASN A 56 17.86 -14.40 -21.13
N THR A 57 16.55 -14.23 -20.95
CA THR A 57 15.57 -15.31 -20.90
C THR A 57 15.52 -16.15 -22.18
N ASP A 58 15.57 -15.55 -23.37
CA ASP A 58 15.49 -16.31 -24.63
C ASP A 58 16.70 -17.24 -24.81
N SER A 59 17.91 -16.73 -24.52
CA SER A 59 19.13 -17.53 -24.59
C SER A 59 19.16 -18.61 -23.50
N LEU A 60 18.67 -18.28 -22.30
CA LEU A 60 18.55 -19.20 -21.18
C LEU A 60 17.62 -20.38 -21.51
N LEU A 61 16.46 -20.10 -22.10
CA LEU A 61 15.50 -21.13 -22.51
C LEU A 61 16.07 -21.99 -23.65
N ALA A 62 16.69 -21.38 -24.65
CA ALA A 62 17.30 -22.10 -25.76
C ALA A 62 18.41 -23.07 -25.29
N ALA A 63 19.24 -22.65 -24.32
CA ALA A 63 20.32 -23.47 -23.76
C ALA A 63 19.84 -24.62 -22.85
N ASN A 64 18.55 -24.64 -22.50
CA ASN A 64 17.96 -25.62 -21.57
C ASN A 64 16.64 -26.18 -22.15
N ALA A 65 16.58 -26.38 -23.46
CA ALA A 65 15.40 -26.88 -24.18
C ALA A 65 14.93 -28.27 -23.72
N ASP A 66 15.76 -29.00 -22.97
CA ASP A 66 15.44 -30.30 -22.38
C ASP A 66 14.63 -30.20 -21.07
N LEU A 67 14.37 -28.98 -20.58
CA LEU A 67 13.60 -28.69 -19.38
C LEU A 67 12.36 -27.85 -19.74
N PRO A 68 11.23 -28.00 -19.01
CA PRO A 68 10.10 -27.10 -19.19
C PRO A 68 10.48 -25.64 -18.93
N ALA A 69 9.98 -24.71 -19.73
CA ALA A 69 10.36 -23.30 -19.63
C ALA A 69 10.19 -22.72 -18.22
N HIS A 70 9.05 -22.99 -17.56
CA HIS A 70 8.79 -22.52 -16.19
C HIS A 70 9.81 -23.08 -15.17
N VAL A 71 10.28 -24.32 -15.35
CA VAL A 71 11.32 -24.93 -14.51
C VAL A 71 12.64 -24.19 -14.71
N VAL A 72 13.01 -23.91 -15.96
CA VAL A 72 14.24 -23.19 -16.29
C VAL A 72 14.24 -21.81 -15.64
N LEU A 73 13.16 -21.05 -15.81
CA LEU A 73 13.04 -19.69 -15.28
C LEU A 73 13.04 -19.69 -13.76
N MET A 74 12.29 -20.59 -13.13
CA MET A 74 12.22 -20.63 -11.68
C MET A 74 13.53 -21.13 -11.06
N ALA A 75 14.16 -22.13 -11.65
CA ALA A 75 15.46 -22.61 -11.19
C ALA A 75 16.58 -21.57 -11.43
N ASN A 76 16.47 -20.73 -12.48
CA ASN A 76 17.33 -19.57 -12.66
C ASN A 76 17.09 -18.52 -11.57
N ALA A 77 15.82 -18.23 -11.28
CA ALA A 77 15.42 -17.29 -10.23
C ALA A 77 15.98 -17.68 -8.85
N THR A 78 15.94 -18.98 -8.52
CA THR A 78 16.41 -19.50 -7.23
C THR A 78 17.90 -19.87 -7.20
N GLY A 79 18.64 -19.68 -8.30
CA GLY A 79 20.04 -20.07 -8.41
C GLY A 79 20.27 -21.59 -8.32
N THR A 80 19.28 -22.39 -8.71
CA THR A 80 19.33 -23.87 -8.67
C THR A 80 19.44 -24.52 -10.04
N LEU A 81 19.40 -23.77 -11.14
CA LEU A 81 19.36 -24.32 -12.51
C LEU A 81 20.45 -25.38 -12.77
N LEU A 82 21.69 -25.10 -12.39
CA LEU A 82 22.79 -26.06 -12.52
C LEU A 82 22.55 -27.34 -11.70
N LEU A 83 22.02 -27.20 -10.48
CA LEU A 83 21.71 -28.33 -9.61
C LEU A 83 20.57 -29.19 -10.18
N VAL A 84 19.55 -28.58 -10.79
CA VAL A 84 18.46 -29.31 -11.46
C VAL A 84 19.01 -30.15 -12.61
N LYS A 85 19.92 -29.59 -13.42
CA LYS A 85 20.58 -30.34 -14.51
C LYS A 85 21.44 -31.48 -13.98
N GLN A 86 22.17 -31.25 -12.90
CA GLN A 86 22.97 -32.29 -12.25
C GLN A 86 22.08 -33.40 -11.69
N MET A 87 20.94 -33.09 -11.08
CA MET A 87 19.97 -34.07 -10.59
C MET A 87 19.48 -34.95 -11.74
N LYS A 88 19.02 -34.32 -12.83
CA LYS A 88 18.53 -35.03 -14.03
C LYS A 88 19.57 -36.00 -14.58
N ALA A 89 20.84 -35.59 -14.64
CA ALA A 89 21.94 -36.42 -15.14
C ALA A 89 22.25 -37.66 -14.27
N VAL A 90 21.94 -37.63 -12.97
CA VAL A 90 22.20 -38.73 -12.04
C VAL A 90 20.97 -39.58 -11.72
N THR A 91 19.78 -39.22 -12.21
CA THR A 91 18.49 -39.90 -11.94
C THR A 91 18.54 -41.43 -12.16
N GLY A 92 19.23 -41.91 -13.19
CA GLY A 92 19.33 -43.34 -13.50
C GLY A 92 20.41 -44.10 -12.73
N ASP A 93 21.25 -43.42 -11.93
CA ASP A 93 22.35 -44.05 -11.20
C ASP A 93 21.82 -44.73 -9.92
N THR A 94 21.91 -46.07 -9.90
CA THR A 94 21.46 -46.94 -8.80
C THR A 94 22.60 -47.36 -7.87
N THR A 95 23.82 -46.87 -8.10
CA THR A 95 24.97 -47.15 -7.24
C THR A 95 24.85 -46.40 -5.90
N ALA A 96 25.55 -46.88 -4.87
CA ALA A 96 25.63 -46.18 -3.59
C ALA A 96 26.18 -44.75 -3.75
N LEU A 97 27.15 -44.55 -4.64
CA LEU A 97 27.70 -43.23 -4.96
C LEU A 97 26.65 -42.33 -5.65
N GLY A 98 25.85 -42.90 -6.56
CA GLY A 98 24.72 -42.23 -7.20
C GLY A 98 23.69 -41.74 -6.18
N PHE A 99 23.29 -42.61 -5.24
CA PHE A 99 22.37 -42.23 -4.15
C PHE A 99 22.94 -41.11 -3.27
N MET A 100 24.21 -41.18 -2.88
CA MET A 100 24.85 -40.12 -2.10
C MET A 100 24.86 -38.78 -2.85
N LYS A 101 25.19 -38.80 -4.15
CA LYS A 101 25.23 -37.60 -4.99
C LYS A 101 23.85 -36.98 -5.17
N LYS A 102 22.81 -37.80 -5.39
CA LYS A 102 21.41 -37.34 -5.43
C LYS A 102 21.01 -36.66 -4.12
N ALA A 103 21.31 -37.28 -2.98
CA ALA A 103 21.00 -36.72 -1.67
C ALA A 103 21.70 -35.37 -1.42
N GLU A 104 22.95 -35.24 -1.83
CA GLU A 104 23.70 -33.97 -1.74
C GLU A 104 23.07 -32.88 -2.61
N ILE A 105 22.78 -33.16 -3.89
CA ILE A 105 22.15 -32.20 -4.81
C ILE A 105 20.78 -31.78 -4.27
N ARG A 106 19.98 -32.74 -3.79
CA ARG A 106 18.67 -32.49 -3.18
C ARG A 106 18.78 -31.53 -2.00
N SER A 107 19.69 -31.80 -1.08
CA SER A 107 19.93 -30.93 0.08
C SER A 107 20.29 -29.50 -0.34
N ARG A 108 21.18 -29.34 -1.33
CA ARG A 108 21.55 -28.02 -1.86
C ARG A 108 20.37 -27.28 -2.50
N ILE A 109 19.55 -27.98 -3.29
CA ILE A 109 18.32 -27.40 -3.88
C ILE A 109 17.35 -26.98 -2.77
N GLN A 110 17.09 -27.86 -1.80
CA GLN A 110 16.18 -27.58 -0.68
C GLN A 110 16.62 -26.33 0.12
N HIS A 111 17.91 -26.18 0.42
CA HIS A 111 18.42 -24.98 1.08
C HIS A 111 18.16 -23.71 0.26
N ARG A 112 18.37 -23.75 -1.06
CA ARG A 112 18.12 -22.60 -1.95
C ARG A 112 16.63 -22.25 -2.03
N LEU A 113 15.75 -23.24 -2.11
CA LEU A 113 14.31 -23.02 -2.14
C LEU A 113 13.78 -22.51 -0.78
N LEU A 114 14.35 -23.00 0.33
CA LEU A 114 14.03 -22.50 1.66
C LEU A 114 14.40 -21.02 1.81
N LEU A 115 15.60 -20.63 1.35
CA LEU A 115 16.01 -19.22 1.34
C LEU A 115 15.06 -18.37 0.48
N ALA A 116 14.72 -18.82 -0.72
CA ALA A 116 13.76 -18.12 -1.58
C ALA A 116 12.38 -17.94 -0.91
N THR A 117 11.90 -18.96 -0.20
CA THR A 117 10.63 -18.89 0.53
C THR A 117 10.71 -17.91 1.71
N MET A 118 11.83 -17.89 2.43
CA MET A 118 12.08 -16.94 3.51
C MET A 118 12.17 -15.50 3.00
N GLU A 119 12.77 -15.27 1.84
CA GLU A 119 12.81 -13.97 1.18
C GLU A 119 11.40 -13.47 0.81
N ILE A 120 10.55 -14.33 0.23
CA ILE A 120 9.12 -14.02 -0.05
C ILE A 120 8.39 -13.68 1.24
N ALA A 121 8.56 -14.49 2.29
CA ALA A 121 7.90 -14.28 3.57
C ALA A 121 8.36 -12.96 4.22
N GLY A 122 9.65 -12.67 4.19
CA GLY A 122 10.24 -11.46 4.74
C GLY A 122 9.71 -10.19 4.07
N ILE A 123 9.73 -10.12 2.74
CA ILE A 123 9.20 -8.95 2.02
C ILE A 123 7.68 -8.84 2.15
N ALA A 124 6.94 -9.95 2.17
CA ALA A 124 5.50 -9.92 2.38
C ALA A 124 5.12 -9.42 3.79
N ALA A 125 5.94 -9.73 4.80
CA ALA A 125 5.78 -9.22 6.16
C ALA A 125 6.11 -7.72 6.26
N GLU A 126 7.16 -7.26 5.59
CA GLU A 126 7.49 -5.82 5.48
C GLU A 126 6.33 -5.04 4.85
N LEU A 127 5.75 -5.55 3.76
CA LEU A 127 4.58 -4.95 3.10
C LEU A 127 3.32 -4.97 3.97
N ASP A 128 3.06 -6.07 4.69
CA ASP A 128 1.95 -6.18 5.65
C ASP A 128 2.04 -5.08 6.71
N CYS A 129 3.22 -4.96 7.30
CA CYS A 129 3.51 -4.05 8.38
C CYS A 129 3.35 -2.59 7.92
N GLU A 130 3.93 -2.23 6.77
CA GLU A 130 3.77 -0.87 6.23
C GLU A 130 2.32 -0.59 5.79
N GLY A 131 1.58 -1.60 5.32
CA GLY A 131 0.17 -1.48 4.95
C GLY A 131 -0.71 -1.22 6.17
N GLU A 132 -0.59 -2.04 7.21
CA GLU A 132 -1.31 -1.91 8.47
C GLU A 132 -0.94 -0.59 9.18
N LYS A 133 0.32 -0.19 9.13
CA LYS A 133 0.78 1.11 9.64
C LYS A 133 0.10 2.28 8.93
N ALA A 134 0.01 2.23 7.59
CA ALA A 134 -0.71 3.26 6.83
C ALA A 134 -2.20 3.27 7.20
N ASP A 135 -2.85 2.10 7.28
CA ASP A 135 -4.28 1.99 7.61
C ASP A 135 -4.61 2.41 9.05
N GLN A 136 -3.73 2.12 10.02
CA GLN A 136 -3.88 2.64 11.39
C GLN A 136 -3.84 4.17 11.42
N LEU A 137 -2.92 4.79 10.67
CA LEU A 137 -2.86 6.24 10.54
C LEU A 137 -4.10 6.79 9.82
N ALA A 138 -4.59 6.10 8.79
CA ALA A 138 -5.81 6.46 8.07
C ALA A 138 -7.02 6.48 9.02
N ARG A 139 -7.25 5.35 9.73
CA ARG A 139 -8.32 5.21 10.74
C ARG A 139 -8.19 6.21 11.89
N TYR A 140 -6.96 6.56 12.28
CA TYR A 140 -6.71 7.61 13.28
C TYR A 140 -7.19 8.98 12.77
N LEU A 141 -6.89 9.34 11.51
CA LEU A 141 -7.37 10.58 10.90
C LEU A 141 -8.89 10.56 10.68
N ASP A 142 -9.45 9.44 10.24
CA ASP A 142 -10.90 9.26 10.05
C ASP A 142 -11.67 9.46 11.34
N ASN A 143 -11.17 8.96 12.47
CA ASN A 143 -11.80 9.18 13.77
C ASN A 143 -11.90 10.67 14.15
N PHE A 144 -10.91 11.50 13.77
CA PHE A 144 -11.03 12.95 13.96
C PHE A 144 -12.01 13.58 12.98
N ASN A 145 -11.95 13.18 11.71
CA ASN A 145 -12.79 13.73 10.67
C ASN A 145 -14.27 13.37 10.90
N SER A 146 -14.57 12.14 11.29
CA SER A 146 -15.92 11.66 11.64
C SER A 146 -16.49 12.40 12.86
N LYS A 147 -15.71 12.57 13.94
CA LYS A 147 -16.15 13.36 15.11
C LYS A 147 -16.44 14.82 14.75
N ARG A 148 -15.61 15.41 13.89
CA ARG A 148 -15.81 16.79 13.38
C ARG A 148 -17.07 16.86 12.52
N ASN A 149 -17.21 15.98 11.53
CA ASN A 149 -18.35 15.96 10.61
C ASN A 149 -19.65 15.75 11.37
N THR A 150 -19.69 14.80 12.32
CA THR A 150 -20.85 14.58 13.20
C THR A 150 -21.24 15.85 13.96
N ARG A 151 -20.27 16.57 14.55
CA ARG A 151 -20.55 17.83 15.25
C ARG A 151 -21.08 18.92 14.33
N LEU A 152 -20.52 19.04 13.12
CA LEU A 152 -20.97 20.01 12.11
C LEU A 152 -22.38 19.68 11.59
N THR A 153 -22.69 18.40 11.35
CA THR A 153 -24.03 17.93 10.98
C THR A 153 -25.04 18.23 12.08
N VAL A 154 -24.73 17.88 13.33
CA VAL A 154 -25.61 18.19 14.48
C VAL A 154 -25.80 19.69 14.64
N ALA A 155 -24.74 20.50 14.50
CA ALA A 155 -24.85 21.96 14.55
C ALA A 155 -25.70 22.53 13.41
N SER A 156 -25.57 21.99 12.19
CA SER A 156 -26.39 22.38 11.03
C SER A 156 -27.88 22.06 11.28
N ILE A 157 -28.18 20.86 11.78
CA ILE A 157 -29.56 20.43 12.11
C ILE A 157 -30.16 21.33 13.19
N ILE A 158 -29.45 21.55 14.30
CA ILE A 158 -29.93 22.40 15.40
C ILE A 158 -30.13 23.85 14.92
N THR A 159 -29.18 24.39 14.15
CA THR A 159 -29.26 25.77 13.63
C THR A 159 -30.44 25.92 12.68
N GLY A 160 -30.66 24.96 11.78
CA GLY A 160 -31.82 24.93 10.89
C GLY A 160 -33.14 24.91 11.69
N ALA A 161 -33.25 24.00 12.67
CA ALA A 161 -34.44 23.88 13.50
C ALA A 161 -34.75 25.15 14.31
N LEU A 162 -33.74 25.75 14.97
CA LEU A 162 -33.89 27.00 15.71
C LEU A 162 -34.27 28.17 14.80
N THR A 163 -33.73 28.22 13.58
CA THR A 163 -34.06 29.26 12.58
C THR A 163 -35.53 29.18 12.19
N THR A 164 -36.05 27.98 11.91
CA THR A 164 -37.46 27.77 11.56
C THR A 164 -38.38 28.21 12.70
N ILE A 165 -38.08 27.81 13.94
CA ILE A 165 -38.87 28.20 15.12
C ILE A 165 -38.85 29.72 15.32
N ALA A 166 -37.68 30.35 15.24
CA ALA A 166 -37.52 31.80 15.40
C ALA A 166 -38.26 32.59 14.31
N THR A 167 -38.26 32.09 13.07
CA THR A 167 -38.96 32.73 11.94
C THR A 167 -40.49 32.73 12.12
N VAL A 168 -41.05 31.72 12.80
CA VAL A 168 -42.49 31.66 13.11
C VAL A 168 -42.85 32.52 14.33
N ALA A 169 -41.95 32.63 15.31
CA ALA A 169 -42.19 33.39 16.53
C ALA A 169 -42.07 34.93 16.36
N ILE A 170 -41.38 35.40 15.33
CA ILE A 170 -41.20 36.84 15.04
C ILE A 170 -42.40 37.36 14.22
N LYS A 171 -43.07 38.41 14.72
CA LYS A 171 -44.17 39.08 14.02
C LYS A 171 -43.70 39.76 12.72
N LYS A 172 -44.63 39.96 11.79
CA LYS A 172 -44.41 40.46 10.41
C LYS A 172 -43.65 41.79 10.29
N ASP A 173 -43.63 42.63 11.34
CA ASP A 173 -42.91 43.92 11.39
C ASP A 173 -41.50 43.81 12.01
N GLY A 174 -41.06 42.61 12.37
CA GLY A 174 -39.73 42.33 12.93
C GLY A 174 -38.70 41.87 11.88
N PRO A 175 -37.45 41.56 12.28
CA PRO A 175 -36.36 41.15 11.38
C PRO A 175 -36.51 39.70 10.87
N GLN A 176 -37.74 39.23 10.63
CA GLN A 176 -38.07 37.86 10.24
C GLN A 176 -37.29 37.41 8.99
N ASN A 177 -37.20 38.29 7.98
CA ASN A 177 -36.47 38.02 6.74
C ASN A 177 -34.96 37.86 6.99
N VAL A 178 -34.39 38.64 7.91
CA VAL A 178 -32.95 38.57 8.25
C VAL A 178 -32.64 37.27 8.97
N VAL A 179 -33.51 36.84 9.89
CA VAL A 179 -33.34 35.57 10.64
C VAL A 179 -33.49 34.36 9.72
N ALA A 180 -34.48 34.35 8.83
CA ALA A 180 -34.69 33.26 7.88
C ALA A 180 -33.52 33.12 6.89
N ILE A 181 -33.08 34.23 6.29
CA ILE A 181 -31.97 34.21 5.31
C ILE A 181 -30.65 33.87 6.01
N GLY A 182 -30.37 34.51 7.15
CA GLY A 182 -29.12 34.30 7.90
C GLY A 182 -29.00 32.87 8.43
N GLY A 183 -30.06 32.33 9.04
CA GLY A 183 -30.05 30.98 9.56
C GLY A 183 -30.00 29.89 8.48
N GLY A 184 -30.69 30.10 7.35
CA GLY A 184 -30.62 29.20 6.20
C GLY A 184 -29.22 29.16 5.55
N LEU A 185 -28.58 30.33 5.41
CA LEU A 185 -27.19 30.41 4.92
C LEU A 185 -26.20 29.77 5.89
N LEU A 186 -26.38 29.95 7.20
CA LEU A 186 -25.52 29.32 8.21
C LEU A 186 -25.68 27.80 8.24
N SER A 187 -26.91 27.27 8.19
CA SER A 187 -27.13 25.82 8.14
C SER A 187 -26.58 25.20 6.86
N ALA A 188 -26.78 25.86 5.71
CA ALA A 188 -26.24 25.44 4.42
C ALA A 188 -24.70 25.49 4.41
N GLY A 189 -24.10 26.54 4.98
CA GLY A 189 -22.65 26.66 5.12
C GLY A 189 -22.03 25.58 6.01
N LEU A 190 -22.66 25.29 7.16
CA LEU A 190 -22.23 24.18 8.03
C LEU A 190 -22.37 22.82 7.33
N GLY A 191 -23.44 22.61 6.56
CA GLY A 191 -23.63 21.43 5.72
C GLY A 191 -22.54 21.30 4.65
N ALA A 192 -22.25 22.38 3.93
CA ALA A 192 -21.19 22.40 2.92
C ALA A 192 -19.80 22.09 3.50
N LEU A 193 -19.51 22.54 4.73
CA LEU A 193 -18.27 22.22 5.43
C LEU A 193 -18.12 20.73 5.83
N THR A 194 -19.22 19.97 5.88
CA THR A 194 -19.15 18.51 6.06
C THR A 194 -18.76 17.78 4.78
N ILE A 195 -19.13 18.34 3.62
CA ILE A 195 -18.85 17.77 2.30
C ILE A 195 -17.40 18.04 1.88
N ASN A 196 -16.88 19.24 2.17
CA ASN A 196 -15.49 19.62 1.85
C ASN A 196 -14.67 19.89 3.11
N ALA A 197 -14.61 18.90 3.99
CA ALA A 197 -13.81 19.01 5.20
C ALA A 197 -12.33 18.99 4.84
N ALA A 198 -11.62 20.10 5.06
CA ALA A 198 -10.16 20.16 5.06
C ALA A 198 -9.58 19.36 6.24
N GLY A 199 -9.87 18.06 6.30
CA GLY A 199 -9.65 17.16 7.43
C GLY A 199 -8.24 17.20 8.00
N ARG A 200 -8.06 16.57 9.16
CA ARG A 200 -6.71 16.48 9.75
C ARG A 200 -5.78 15.73 8.79
N LYS A 201 -4.53 16.17 8.77
CA LYS A 201 -3.46 15.58 7.95
C LYS A 201 -2.34 15.10 8.86
N ILE A 202 -1.49 14.22 8.35
CA ILE A 202 -0.32 13.73 9.07
C ILE A 202 0.94 13.81 8.22
N GLN A 203 2.04 14.23 8.82
CA GLN A 203 3.36 14.06 8.21
C GLN A 203 3.76 12.60 8.37
N PHE A 204 3.86 11.88 7.26
CA PHE A 204 4.25 10.47 7.23
C PHE A 204 5.38 10.28 6.21
N LEU A 205 6.51 9.78 6.70
CA LEU A 205 7.72 9.56 5.92
C LEU A 205 8.04 8.05 5.88
N HIS A 206 8.53 7.60 4.74
CA HIS A 206 8.94 6.22 4.48
C HIS A 206 10.25 6.22 3.66
N PRO A 207 11.41 6.49 4.31
CA PRO A 207 12.69 6.61 3.60
C PRO A 207 13.05 5.37 2.77
N ARG A 208 12.71 4.18 3.28
CA ARG A 208 12.68 2.94 2.50
C ARG A 208 11.26 2.73 1.99
N ASN A 209 11.01 3.11 0.75
CA ASN A 209 9.69 3.00 0.16
C ASN A 209 9.58 1.75 -0.72
N THR A 210 8.88 0.74 -0.23
CA THR A 210 8.70 -0.53 -0.96
C THR A 210 7.94 -0.36 -2.28
N LEU A 211 7.12 0.68 -2.42
CA LEU A 211 6.39 0.96 -3.66
C LEU A 211 7.28 1.59 -4.75
N GLN A 212 8.44 2.15 -4.38
CA GLN A 212 9.29 2.93 -5.29
C GLN A 212 9.77 2.09 -6.47
N ASP A 213 10.41 0.95 -6.22
CA ASP A 213 11.00 0.14 -7.30
C ASP A 213 9.92 -0.44 -8.23
N ILE A 214 8.70 -0.70 -7.74
CA ILE A 214 7.56 -1.10 -8.60
C ILE A 214 7.16 0.02 -9.55
N TRP A 215 7.21 1.26 -9.07
CA TRP A 215 6.89 2.43 -9.88
C TRP A 215 7.98 2.75 -10.91
N GLU A 216 9.22 2.86 -10.43
CA GLU A 216 10.39 3.26 -11.22
C GLU A 216 10.88 2.15 -12.17
N MET A 217 10.63 0.87 -11.82
CA MET A 217 11.10 -0.30 -12.56
C MET A 217 12.61 -0.25 -12.85
N PRO A 218 13.47 -0.08 -11.82
CA PRO A 218 14.91 -0.03 -12.04
C PRO A 218 15.43 -1.38 -12.53
N GLU A 219 16.57 -1.37 -13.23
CA GLU A 219 17.18 -2.61 -13.70
C GLU A 219 17.57 -3.54 -12.54
N ILE A 220 18.02 -2.97 -11.42
CA ILE A 220 18.38 -3.69 -10.19
C ILE A 220 17.65 -3.00 -9.03
N SER A 221 16.86 -3.78 -8.31
CA SER A 221 16.15 -3.29 -7.13
C SER A 221 17.08 -3.15 -5.93
N GLN A 222 16.90 -2.07 -5.16
CA GLN A 222 17.53 -1.87 -3.84
C GLN A 222 16.59 -2.27 -2.70
N ILE A 223 15.31 -2.47 -3.01
CA ILE A 223 14.27 -2.86 -2.07
C ILE A 223 14.11 -4.38 -2.01
N TYR A 224 14.00 -5.02 -3.17
CA TYR A 224 13.63 -6.42 -3.33
C TYR A 224 14.84 -7.33 -3.48
N PRO A 225 14.80 -8.55 -2.92
CA PRO A 225 15.80 -9.58 -3.21
C PRO A 225 15.89 -9.87 -4.71
N PRO A 226 17.08 -10.21 -5.27
CA PRO A 226 17.24 -10.49 -6.69
C PRO A 226 16.29 -11.55 -7.24
N PHE A 227 16.05 -12.61 -6.46
CA PHE A 227 15.09 -13.66 -6.80
C PHE A 227 13.68 -13.09 -7.00
N THR A 228 13.18 -12.35 -6.00
CA THR A 228 11.83 -11.77 -6.03
C THR A 228 11.73 -10.74 -7.15
N TRP A 229 12.75 -9.89 -7.32
CA TRP A 229 12.77 -8.86 -8.35
C TRP A 229 12.74 -9.46 -9.76
N TYR A 230 13.50 -10.54 -10.00
CA TYR A 230 13.48 -11.24 -11.28
C TYR A 230 12.08 -11.78 -11.60
N VAL A 231 11.42 -12.45 -10.64
CA VAL A 231 10.05 -12.96 -10.85
C VAL A 231 9.06 -11.82 -11.13
N LEU A 232 9.17 -10.69 -10.43
CA LEU A 232 8.27 -9.55 -10.62
C LEU A 232 8.46 -8.86 -11.97
N THR A 233 9.66 -8.90 -12.55
CA THR A 233 10.03 -8.16 -13.76
C THR A 233 10.15 -9.01 -15.02
N GLU A 234 10.17 -10.34 -14.90
CA GLU A 234 10.16 -11.26 -16.04
C GLU A 234 8.71 -11.57 -16.47
N LYS A 235 8.38 -11.23 -17.72
CA LYS A 235 7.01 -11.33 -18.27
C LYS A 235 6.43 -12.75 -18.26
N HIS A 236 7.28 -13.78 -18.32
CA HIS A 236 6.84 -15.17 -18.35
C HIS A 236 6.19 -15.65 -17.03
N PHE A 237 6.40 -14.94 -15.92
CA PHE A 237 5.70 -15.22 -14.66
C PHE A 237 4.31 -14.58 -14.59
N SER A 238 3.97 -13.70 -15.54
CA SER A 238 2.62 -13.19 -15.63
C SER A 238 1.69 -14.21 -16.30
N ASN A 239 0.43 -14.26 -15.85
CA ASN A 239 -0.61 -15.11 -16.48
C ASN A 239 -0.77 -14.83 -17.99
N SER A 240 -0.46 -13.62 -18.44
CA SER A 240 -0.55 -13.24 -19.85
C SER A 240 0.70 -13.59 -20.68
N GLY A 241 1.86 -13.78 -20.02
CA GLY A 241 3.17 -13.87 -20.65
C GLY A 241 3.67 -12.59 -21.34
N LYS A 242 2.91 -11.49 -21.27
CA LYS A 242 3.16 -10.27 -22.08
C LYS A 242 3.72 -9.11 -21.27
N ILE A 243 3.20 -8.89 -20.07
CA ILE A 243 3.54 -7.75 -19.22
C ILE A 243 4.02 -8.29 -17.87
N PRO A 244 5.17 -7.85 -17.34
CA PRO A 244 5.64 -8.27 -16.03
C PRO A 244 4.64 -8.00 -14.91
N LEU A 245 4.71 -8.76 -13.81
CA LEU A 245 3.83 -8.61 -12.66
C LEU A 245 3.90 -7.18 -12.08
N ALA A 246 5.12 -6.64 -11.89
CA ALA A 246 5.32 -5.28 -11.37
C ALA A 246 4.71 -4.22 -12.30
N ALA A 247 4.89 -4.35 -13.61
CA ALA A 247 4.30 -3.44 -14.59
C ALA A 247 2.76 -3.54 -14.59
N SER A 248 2.21 -4.75 -14.46
CA SER A 248 0.77 -4.95 -14.38
C SER A 248 0.15 -4.36 -13.10
N ILE A 249 0.84 -4.48 -11.95
CA ILE A 249 0.46 -3.79 -10.70
C ILE A 249 0.44 -2.28 -10.91
N ARG A 250 1.53 -1.73 -11.48
CA ARG A 250 1.64 -0.29 -11.76
C ARG A 250 0.50 0.23 -12.64
N GLU A 251 0.13 -0.52 -13.68
CA GLU A 251 -1.02 -0.19 -14.53
C GLU A 251 -2.35 -0.20 -13.76
N ARG A 252 -2.53 -1.13 -12.82
CA ARG A 252 -3.73 -1.18 -11.97
C ARG A 252 -3.80 0.01 -11.03
N TRP A 253 -2.70 0.39 -10.39
CA TRP A 253 -2.66 1.60 -9.56
C TRP A 253 -2.97 2.85 -10.36
N GLN A 254 -2.35 2.99 -11.54
CA GLN A 254 -2.63 4.13 -12.41
C GLN A 254 -4.12 4.17 -12.78
N LYS A 255 -4.74 3.04 -13.10
CA LYS A 255 -6.13 2.97 -13.53
C LYS A 255 -7.13 3.18 -12.40
N PHE A 256 -6.96 2.49 -11.28
CA PHE A 256 -7.96 2.36 -10.23
C PHE A 256 -7.73 3.31 -9.06
N ASP A 257 -6.48 3.57 -8.69
CA ASP A 257 -6.14 4.44 -7.56
C ASP A 257 -5.92 5.90 -7.99
N PHE A 258 -5.47 6.11 -9.23
CA PHE A 258 -5.19 7.44 -9.80
C PHE A 258 -6.09 7.83 -10.97
N GLU A 259 -7.16 7.08 -11.26
CA GLU A 259 -8.14 7.38 -12.31
C GLU A 259 -7.51 7.66 -13.71
N GLY A 260 -6.39 6.99 -14.00
CA GLY A 260 -5.60 7.13 -15.22
C GLY A 260 -4.58 8.28 -15.22
N LYS A 261 -4.59 9.17 -14.21
CA LYS A 261 -3.76 10.38 -14.15
C LYS A 261 -3.09 10.54 -12.79
N ILE A 262 -1.78 10.33 -12.76
CA ILE A 262 -0.97 10.63 -11.59
C ILE A 262 -0.40 12.05 -11.67
N SER A 263 -0.53 12.83 -10.60
CA SER A 263 0.14 14.13 -10.50
C SER A 263 1.58 13.98 -10.01
N SER A 264 2.44 14.98 -10.27
CA SER A 264 3.81 14.99 -9.73
C SER A 264 3.84 14.98 -8.19
N SER A 265 2.82 15.57 -7.55
CA SER A 265 2.65 15.53 -6.10
C SER A 265 2.30 14.12 -5.61
N ASP A 266 1.40 13.41 -6.29
CA ASP A 266 1.03 12.04 -5.92
C ASP A 266 2.22 11.10 -6.13
N SER A 267 2.92 11.24 -7.26
CA SER A 267 4.13 10.46 -7.52
C SER A 267 5.17 10.64 -6.41
N THR A 268 5.40 11.88 -5.98
CA THR A 268 6.36 12.17 -4.89
C THR A 268 5.86 11.61 -3.55
N LEU A 269 4.56 11.77 -3.27
CA LEU A 269 3.94 11.33 -2.03
C LEU A 269 4.03 9.80 -1.88
N PHE A 270 3.59 9.06 -2.90
CA PHE A 270 3.45 7.60 -2.85
C PHE A 270 4.72 6.83 -3.17
N PHE A 271 5.55 7.33 -4.10
CA PHE A 271 6.73 6.62 -4.61
C PHE A 271 8.06 7.29 -4.22
N GLY A 272 8.04 8.49 -3.64
CA GLY A 272 9.20 9.14 -3.02
C GLY A 272 9.38 8.77 -1.55
N THR A 273 9.84 9.71 -0.72
CA THR A 273 10.11 9.50 0.71
C THR A 273 8.93 9.81 1.64
N GLY A 274 7.78 10.15 1.07
CA GLY A 274 6.56 10.50 1.80
C GLY A 274 6.32 12.01 1.88
N GLY A 275 5.45 12.42 2.79
CA GLY A 275 4.95 13.79 2.83
C GLY A 275 3.77 13.99 3.78
N VAL A 276 2.92 14.94 3.44
CA VAL A 276 1.70 15.22 4.20
C VAL A 276 0.54 14.43 3.61
N TYR A 277 0.06 13.45 4.36
CA TYR A 277 -1.02 12.57 3.97
C TYR A 277 -2.37 13.00 4.57
N LYS A 278 -3.44 12.80 3.80
CA LYS A 278 -4.82 12.71 4.28
C LYS A 278 -5.17 11.24 4.59
N ALA A 279 -6.37 11.01 5.12
CA ALA A 279 -6.86 9.66 5.39
C ALA A 279 -6.99 8.83 4.10
N ASP A 280 -7.63 9.38 3.07
CA ASP A 280 -7.78 8.70 1.77
C ASP A 280 -6.43 8.34 1.16
N ASP A 281 -5.44 9.25 1.21
CA ASP A 281 -4.08 8.97 0.72
C ASP A 281 -3.45 7.77 1.46
N LEU A 282 -3.69 7.62 2.76
CA LEU A 282 -3.16 6.50 3.54
C LEU A 282 -3.90 5.19 3.24
N HIS A 283 -5.22 5.25 3.05
CA HIS A 283 -6.01 4.10 2.58
C HIS A 283 -5.52 3.61 1.22
N THR A 284 -5.28 4.53 0.28
CA THR A 284 -4.71 4.20 -1.04
C THR A 284 -3.32 3.56 -0.90
N ARG A 285 -2.44 4.12 -0.05
CA ARG A 285 -1.12 3.50 0.20
C ARG A 285 -1.24 2.09 0.78
N ALA A 286 -2.13 1.89 1.76
CA ALA A 286 -2.36 0.58 2.37
C ALA A 286 -2.87 -0.43 1.33
N ALA A 287 -3.81 -0.02 0.47
CA ALA A 287 -4.33 -0.85 -0.62
C ALA A 287 -3.22 -1.27 -1.60
N MET A 288 -2.38 -0.34 -2.04
CA MET A 288 -1.24 -0.64 -2.92
C MET A 288 -0.26 -1.65 -2.29
N LEU A 289 0.07 -1.46 -1.00
CA LEU A 289 0.95 -2.38 -0.25
C LEU A 289 0.35 -3.78 -0.12
N ASN A 290 -0.94 -3.89 0.19
CA ASN A 290 -1.65 -5.16 0.30
C ASN A 290 -1.77 -5.91 -1.04
N GLU A 291 -1.96 -5.18 -2.13
CA GLU A 291 -1.99 -5.77 -3.47
C GLU A 291 -0.61 -6.33 -3.87
N LEU A 292 0.44 -5.57 -3.61
CA LEU A 292 1.81 -5.99 -3.88
C LEU A 292 2.19 -7.20 -3.03
N GLN A 293 1.83 -7.18 -1.73
CA GLN A 293 2.01 -8.31 -0.84
C GLN A 293 1.34 -9.58 -1.38
N SER A 294 0.09 -9.46 -1.82
CA SER A 294 -0.67 -10.58 -2.38
C SER A 294 0.01 -11.15 -3.63
N THR A 295 0.55 -10.27 -4.49
CA THR A 295 1.31 -10.67 -5.68
C THR A 295 2.63 -11.36 -5.33
N ILE A 296 3.35 -10.89 -4.30
CA ILE A 296 4.57 -11.57 -3.87
C ILE A 296 4.26 -12.94 -3.27
N ARG A 297 3.19 -13.06 -2.48
CA ARG A 297 2.76 -14.35 -1.94
C ARG A 297 2.40 -15.36 -3.03
N SER A 298 1.88 -14.91 -4.19
CA SER A 298 1.56 -15.81 -5.30
C SER A 298 2.78 -16.43 -5.96
N VAL A 299 3.99 -15.87 -5.79
CA VAL A 299 5.25 -16.48 -6.28
C VAL A 299 5.47 -17.89 -5.70
N ASN A 300 4.91 -18.18 -4.52
CA ASN A 300 4.95 -19.54 -3.96
C ASN A 300 4.29 -20.59 -4.87
N GLN A 301 3.35 -20.21 -5.73
CA GLN A 301 2.73 -21.12 -6.69
C GLN A 301 3.73 -21.55 -7.77
N ASP A 302 4.64 -20.67 -8.20
CA ASP A 302 5.70 -21.01 -9.15
C ASP A 302 6.82 -21.82 -8.49
N LEU A 303 7.12 -21.55 -7.21
CA LEU A 303 8.01 -22.42 -6.41
C LEU A 303 7.43 -23.84 -6.30
N GLU A 304 6.13 -23.97 -6.06
CA GLU A 304 5.45 -25.26 -5.96
C GLU A 304 5.59 -26.07 -7.26
N ARG A 305 5.45 -25.42 -8.42
CA ARG A 305 5.65 -26.09 -9.72
C ARG A 305 7.06 -26.63 -9.90
N LEU A 306 8.08 -25.86 -9.48
CA LEU A 306 9.46 -26.32 -9.50
C LEU A 306 9.65 -27.53 -8.56
N LEU A 307 9.06 -27.49 -7.36
CA LEU A 307 9.09 -28.60 -6.41
C LEU A 307 8.45 -29.87 -6.98
N HIS A 308 7.27 -29.76 -7.61
CA HIS A 308 6.62 -30.90 -8.28
C HIS A 308 7.49 -31.49 -9.40
N TYR A 309 8.14 -30.64 -10.20
CA TYR A 309 9.07 -31.10 -11.21
C TYR A 309 10.24 -31.87 -10.60
N LEU A 310 10.85 -31.33 -9.53
CA LEU A 310 11.96 -31.97 -8.84
C LEU A 310 11.58 -33.35 -8.31
N VAL A 311 10.41 -33.48 -7.69
CA VAL A 311 9.89 -34.78 -7.21
C VAL A 311 9.65 -35.76 -8.37
N SER A 312 9.25 -35.27 -9.55
CA SER A 312 9.00 -36.14 -10.71
C SER A 312 10.27 -36.72 -11.36
N ILE A 313 11.43 -36.13 -11.09
CA ILE A 313 12.73 -36.57 -11.62
C ILE A 313 13.61 -37.23 -10.55
N GLU A 314 13.06 -37.52 -9.37
CA GLU A 314 13.75 -38.28 -8.31
C GLU A 314 13.77 -39.79 -8.60
#